data_AF-A0A0S2Z630-F1
#
_entry.id   AF-A0A0S2Z630-F1
#
_cell.length_a   1.000
_cell.length_b   1.000
_cell.length_c   1.000
_cell.angle_alpha   90.00
_cell.angle_beta   90.00
_cell.angle_gamma   90.00
#
_symmetry.space_group_name_H-M   'P 1'
#
loop_
_entity.id
_entity.type
_entity.pdbx_description
1 polymer ?
#
loop_
_entity_poly.entity_id
_entity_poly.type
_entity_poly.pdbx_seq_one_letter_code
_entity_poly.pdbx_strand_id
1 'polypeptide(L)'
;MGKSSEWCERIAGIQKFVLEKWTKKAKPEDTLNLCQLLNNDLASTVVSYPRRFVGLGTLPMQAPELAVKEMERCVKELGFPGVQIGTHVNEWDLNAQELFPVYAAAERLKCSLFVHPWDMQMDGRMAKYWLPWLVGMPAETTIAICSMIMGGVFEKFPKLKHAPRSVCPGQPHEPEEIPWFLLHRCFGS
;
A
#
# COMPACT_ATOMS: atom_id res chain seq x y z
N MET A 1 -12.77 -30.36 25.17
CA MET A 1 -12.92 -29.69 23.84
C MET A 1 -12.99 -28.20 24.09
N GLY A 2 -11.87 -27.49 24.01
CA GLY A 2 -11.81 -26.08 24.40
C GLY A 2 -10.66 -25.36 23.71
N LYS A 3 -10.94 -24.11 23.31
CA LYS A 3 -10.00 -23.04 22.94
C LYS A 3 -9.30 -23.13 21.57
N SER A 4 -10.05 -23.17 20.45
CA SER A 4 -9.49 -22.81 19.13
C SER A 4 -10.25 -21.70 18.37
N SER A 5 -11.40 -21.24 18.87
CA SER A 5 -12.25 -20.26 18.15
C SER A 5 -11.97 -18.79 18.46
N GLU A 6 -11.18 -18.48 19.50
CA GLU A 6 -10.97 -17.10 20.00
C GLU A 6 -9.97 -16.27 19.18
N TRP A 7 -9.21 -16.88 18.26
CA TRP A 7 -8.30 -16.15 17.36
C TRP A 7 -9.00 -15.51 16.15
N CYS A 8 -10.26 -15.87 15.90
CA CYS A 8 -11.01 -15.54 14.68
C CYS A 8 -11.72 -14.16 14.71
N GLU A 9 -11.56 -13.38 15.79
CA GLU A 9 -12.19 -12.06 15.94
C GLU A 9 -11.29 -10.89 15.51
N ARG A 10 -10.08 -11.17 14.99
CA ARG A 10 -9.23 -10.13 14.40
C ARG A 10 -9.74 -9.79 13.01
N ILE A 11 -9.91 -8.49 12.74
CA ILE A 11 -10.09 -8.00 11.37
C ILE A 11 -8.84 -8.40 10.58
N ALA A 12 -9.01 -9.32 9.65
CA ALA A 12 -7.98 -9.70 8.71
C ALA A 12 -8.08 -8.75 7.51
N GLY A 13 -6.99 -8.09 7.12
CA GLY A 13 -6.96 -7.41 5.83
C GLY A 13 -6.89 -8.48 4.74
N ILE A 14 -7.83 -8.49 3.79
CA ILE A 14 -7.63 -9.22 2.54
C ILE A 14 -7.09 -8.23 1.53
N GLN A 15 -6.05 -8.67 0.85
CA GLN A 15 -5.31 -7.85 -0.08
C GLN A 15 -5.06 -8.67 -1.34
N LYS A 16 -5.55 -8.16 -2.47
CA LYS A 16 -5.25 -8.72 -3.79
C LYS A 16 -4.33 -7.73 -4.51
N PHE A 17 -3.07 -8.13 -4.64
CA PHE A 17 -2.05 -7.31 -5.26
C PHE A 17 -2.02 -7.60 -6.77
N VAL A 18 -2.12 -6.56 -7.61
CA VAL A 18 -1.57 -6.66 -8.97
C VAL A 18 -0.07 -6.68 -8.79
N LEU A 19 0.58 -7.79 -9.14
CA LEU A 19 2.04 -7.85 -9.19
C LEU A 19 2.51 -6.76 -10.16
N GLU A 20 3.12 -5.69 -9.64
CA GLU A 20 3.65 -4.57 -10.44
C GLU A 20 4.62 -5.03 -11.55
N LYS A 21 5.19 -6.22 -11.39
CA LYS A 21 5.96 -6.91 -12.44
C LYS A 21 5.19 -7.07 -13.77
N TRP A 22 3.86 -7.16 -13.74
CA TRP A 22 3.00 -7.15 -14.94
C TRP A 22 2.75 -5.73 -15.47
N THR A 23 2.73 -4.73 -14.60
CA THR A 23 2.48 -3.32 -14.97
C THR A 23 3.64 -2.67 -15.73
N LYS A 24 4.90 -3.12 -15.48
CA LYS A 24 6.09 -2.66 -16.24
C LYS A 24 5.99 -2.85 -17.75
N LYS A 25 5.18 -3.81 -18.22
CA LYS A 25 5.04 -4.17 -19.65
C LYS A 25 3.63 -4.04 -20.22
N ALA A 26 2.62 -3.81 -19.38
CA ALA A 26 1.22 -3.72 -19.79
C ALA A 26 0.83 -2.29 -20.13
N LYS A 27 -0.11 -2.11 -21.06
CA LYS A 27 -0.68 -0.78 -21.34
C LYS A 27 -1.43 -0.28 -20.10
N PRO A 28 -1.48 1.05 -19.86
CA PRO A 28 -2.22 1.62 -18.74
C PRO A 28 -3.69 1.18 -18.67
N GLU A 29 -4.36 1.07 -19.83
CA GLU A 29 -5.76 0.65 -19.94
C GLU A 29 -5.97 -0.82 -19.56
N ASP A 30 -5.05 -1.70 -19.96
CA ASP A 30 -5.09 -3.12 -19.59
C ASP A 30 -4.87 -3.29 -18.08
N THR A 31 -3.95 -2.50 -17.52
CA THR A 31 -3.70 -2.47 -16.08
C THR A 31 -4.90 -1.98 -15.31
N LEU A 32 -5.58 -0.93 -15.80
CA LEU A 32 -6.82 -0.43 -15.19
C LEU A 32 -7.91 -1.50 -15.19
N ASN A 33 -8.12 -2.20 -16.31
CA ASN A 33 -9.10 -3.30 -16.38
C ASN A 33 -8.78 -4.40 -15.37
N LEU A 34 -7.51 -4.77 -15.23
CA LEU A 34 -7.08 -5.77 -14.25
C LEU A 34 -7.29 -5.26 -12.80
N CYS A 35 -6.93 -4.02 -12.51
CA CYS A 35 -7.19 -3.39 -11.21
C CYS A 35 -8.68 -3.43 -10.88
N GLN A 36 -9.55 -3.06 -11.83
CA GLN A 36 -11.01 -3.09 -11.64
C GLN A 36 -11.54 -4.49 -11.34
N LEU A 37 -11.07 -5.49 -12.10
CA LEU A 37 -11.43 -6.89 -11.87
C LEU A 37 -11.05 -7.34 -10.46
N LEU A 38 -9.81 -7.09 -10.03
CA LEU A 38 -9.33 -7.47 -8.70
C LEU A 38 -10.03 -6.69 -7.58
N ASN A 39 -10.28 -5.40 -7.78
CA ASN A 39 -10.99 -4.57 -6.81
C ASN A 39 -12.45 -5.02 -6.65
N ASN A 40 -13.14 -5.41 -7.74
CA ASN A 40 -14.51 -5.91 -7.68
C ASN A 40 -14.61 -7.26 -6.96
N ASP A 41 -13.68 -8.17 -7.23
CA ASP A 41 -13.59 -9.45 -6.53
C ASP A 41 -13.27 -9.25 -5.03
N LEU A 42 -12.34 -8.33 -4.73
CA LEU A 42 -12.01 -7.98 -3.34
C LEU A 42 -13.24 -7.41 -2.62
N ALA A 43 -13.99 -6.53 -3.28
CA ALA A 43 -15.23 -5.98 -2.74
C ALA A 43 -16.27 -7.09 -2.49
N SER A 44 -16.40 -8.05 -3.41
CA SER A 44 -17.31 -9.20 -3.27
C SER A 44 -16.94 -10.07 -2.06
N THR A 45 -15.63 -10.25 -1.82
CA THR A 45 -15.11 -10.97 -0.66
C THR A 45 -15.39 -10.23 0.65
N VAL A 46 -15.18 -8.92 0.67
CA VAL A 46 -15.47 -8.06 1.83
C VAL A 46 -16.97 -8.05 2.14
N VAL A 47 -17.83 -7.95 1.13
CA VAL A 47 -19.30 -8.00 1.28
C VAL A 47 -19.76 -9.34 1.86
N SER A 48 -19.06 -10.43 1.54
CA SER A 48 -19.37 -11.76 2.09
C SER A 48 -19.03 -11.88 3.57
N TYR A 49 -18.03 -11.13 4.07
CA TYR A 49 -17.59 -11.16 5.46
C TYR A 49 -17.19 -9.77 6.01
N PRO A 50 -18.12 -8.81 6.09
CA PRO A 50 -17.80 -7.39 6.31
C PRO A 50 -17.30 -7.09 7.73
N ARG A 51 -17.57 -7.98 8.70
CA ARG A 51 -17.05 -7.86 10.07
C ARG A 51 -15.63 -8.41 10.23
N ARG A 52 -15.12 -9.13 9.23
CA ARG A 52 -13.83 -9.82 9.29
C ARG A 52 -12.82 -9.26 8.31
N PHE A 53 -13.26 -8.79 7.14
CA PHE A 53 -12.36 -8.33 6.09
C PHE A 53 -12.55 -6.86 5.76
N VAL A 54 -11.43 -6.21 5.48
CA VAL A 54 -11.34 -4.88 4.91
C VAL A 54 -10.51 -4.99 3.63
N GLY A 55 -10.99 -4.34 2.56
CA GLY A 55 -10.32 -4.34 1.26
C GLY A 55 -9.38 -3.15 1.12
N LEU A 56 -8.17 -3.40 0.64
CA LEU A 56 -7.25 -2.38 0.14
C LEU A 56 -7.17 -2.51 -1.37
N GLY A 57 -7.61 -1.48 -2.09
CA GLY A 57 -7.64 -1.49 -3.56
C GLY A 57 -6.23 -1.41 -4.17
N THR A 58 -6.11 -1.82 -5.43
CA THR A 58 -4.88 -1.69 -6.24
C THR A 58 -5.12 -0.73 -7.39
N LEU A 59 -4.09 0.00 -7.83
CA LEU A 59 -4.18 1.11 -8.78
C LEU A 59 -3.18 0.98 -9.94
N PRO A 60 -3.52 1.47 -11.14
CA PRO A 60 -2.59 1.57 -12.27
C PRO A 60 -1.62 2.76 -12.07
N MET A 61 -0.68 2.63 -11.13
CA MET A 61 0.21 3.71 -10.68
C MET A 61 1.09 4.30 -11.79
N GLN A 62 1.35 3.58 -12.89
CA GLN A 62 2.09 4.10 -14.03
C GLN A 62 1.35 5.19 -14.82
N ALA A 63 0.03 5.33 -14.60
CA ALA A 63 -0.80 6.37 -15.21
C ALA A 63 -1.58 7.12 -14.11
N PRO A 64 -0.99 8.17 -13.52
CA PRO A 64 -1.54 8.89 -12.37
C PRO A 64 -3.00 9.32 -12.53
N GLU A 65 -3.42 9.77 -13.72
CA GLU A 65 -4.82 10.16 -13.98
C GLU A 65 -5.79 8.98 -13.86
N LEU A 66 -5.41 7.80 -14.36
CA LEU A 66 -6.22 6.58 -14.24
C LEU A 66 -6.20 6.06 -12.80
N ALA A 67 -5.05 6.15 -12.12
CA ALA A 67 -4.91 5.78 -10.72
C ALA A 67 -5.82 6.62 -9.83
N VAL A 68 -5.91 7.94 -10.05
CA VAL A 68 -6.82 8.82 -9.32
C VAL A 68 -8.29 8.42 -9.55
N LYS A 69 -8.69 8.16 -10.80
CA LYS A 69 -10.07 7.74 -11.11
C LYS A 69 -10.43 6.42 -10.43
N GLU A 70 -9.55 5.42 -10.49
CA GLU A 70 -9.79 4.14 -9.84
C GLU A 70 -9.75 4.25 -8.31
N MET A 71 -8.92 5.12 -7.74
CA MET A 71 -8.94 5.41 -6.30
C MET A 71 -10.27 6.02 -5.87
N GLU A 72 -10.81 6.97 -6.63
CA GLU A 72 -12.13 7.53 -6.37
C GLU A 72 -13.22 6.46 -6.39
N ARG A 73 -13.17 5.55 -7.36
CA ARG A 73 -14.09 4.41 -7.46
C ARG A 73 -13.97 3.48 -6.24
N CYS A 74 -12.74 3.08 -5.88
CA CYS A 74 -12.46 2.22 -4.73
C CYS A 74 -13.02 2.81 -3.43
N VAL A 75 -12.85 4.11 -3.21
CA VAL A 75 -13.32 4.75 -1.97
C VAL A 75 -14.83 5.01 -2.00
N LYS A 76 -15.35 5.59 -3.08
CA LYS A 76 -16.75 6.06 -3.13
C LYS A 76 -17.76 4.95 -3.45
N GLU A 77 -17.38 4.00 -4.31
CA GLU A 77 -18.31 2.96 -4.78
C GLU A 77 -18.07 1.63 -4.04
N LEU A 78 -16.81 1.24 -3.82
CA LEU A 78 -16.48 -0.05 -3.18
C LEU A 78 -16.31 0.06 -1.66
N GLY A 79 -16.25 1.28 -1.10
CA GLY A 79 -16.12 1.51 0.32
C GLY A 79 -14.77 1.11 0.92
N PHE A 80 -13.71 1.04 0.11
CA PHE A 80 -12.37 0.72 0.61
C PHE A 80 -11.80 1.90 1.41
N PRO A 81 -11.27 1.67 2.63
CA PRO A 81 -10.65 2.72 3.43
C PRO A 81 -9.23 3.09 2.97
N GLY A 82 -8.68 2.35 2.01
CA GLY A 82 -7.32 2.53 1.54
C GLY A 82 -7.00 1.79 0.26
N VAL A 83 -5.80 2.06 -0.24
CA VAL A 83 -5.20 1.35 -1.38
C VAL A 83 -3.79 0.89 -1.02
N GLN A 84 -3.33 -0.14 -1.72
CA GLN A 84 -1.96 -0.61 -1.67
C GLN A 84 -1.20 -0.19 -2.92
N ILE A 85 0.04 0.26 -2.71
CA ILE A 85 0.99 0.63 -3.76
C ILE A 85 2.34 -0.02 -3.49
N GLY A 86 3.18 -0.15 -4.51
CA GLY A 86 4.57 -0.58 -4.38
C GLY A 86 5.48 0.47 -3.74
N THR A 87 6.73 0.06 -3.50
CA THR A 87 7.82 0.93 -3.04
C THR A 87 8.35 1.86 -4.12
N HIS A 88 8.10 1.55 -5.39
CA HIS A 88 8.42 2.36 -6.56
C HIS A 88 7.48 2.01 -7.71
N VAL A 89 7.44 2.87 -8.73
CA VAL A 89 6.62 2.69 -9.94
C VAL A 89 7.54 2.79 -11.15
N ASN A 90 7.89 1.65 -11.75
CA ASN A 90 8.87 1.57 -12.84
C ASN A 90 10.24 2.15 -12.45
N GLU A 91 10.60 3.33 -12.96
CA GLU A 91 11.82 4.07 -12.65
C GLU A 91 11.56 5.22 -11.65
N TRP A 92 10.31 5.39 -11.21
CA TRP A 92 9.90 6.45 -10.31
C TRP A 92 9.88 5.96 -8.86
N ASP A 93 10.68 6.62 -8.04
CA ASP A 93 10.51 6.56 -6.58
C ASP A 93 9.24 7.29 -6.14
N LEU A 94 8.80 7.05 -4.90
CA LEU A 94 7.60 7.69 -4.32
C LEU A 94 7.72 9.22 -4.11
N ASN A 95 8.86 9.83 -4.46
CA ASN A 95 9.00 11.29 -4.50
C ASN A 95 8.74 11.91 -5.87
N ALA A 96 8.50 11.09 -6.90
CA ALA A 96 8.26 11.56 -8.26
C ALA A 96 7.05 12.52 -8.30
N GLN A 97 7.22 13.65 -9.01
CA GLN A 97 6.17 14.68 -9.08
C GLN A 97 4.93 14.17 -9.81
N GLU A 98 5.12 13.20 -10.71
CA GLU A 98 4.10 12.47 -11.43
C GLU A 98 3.10 11.78 -10.49
N LEU A 99 3.52 11.39 -9.28
CA LEU A 99 2.68 10.72 -8.29
C LEU A 99 1.89 11.70 -7.41
N PHE A 100 2.19 13.01 -7.46
CA PHE A 100 1.53 13.99 -6.60
C PHE A 100 0.02 14.10 -6.79
N PRO A 101 -0.55 13.98 -8.02
CA PRO A 101 -2.00 13.89 -8.20
C PRO A 101 -2.64 12.74 -7.43
N VAL A 102 -1.92 11.61 -7.30
CA VAL A 102 -2.38 10.44 -6.54
C VAL A 102 -2.40 10.74 -5.05
N TYR A 103 -1.35 11.37 -4.51
CA TYR A 103 -1.30 11.79 -3.11
C TYR A 103 -2.37 12.84 -2.78
N ALA A 104 -2.57 13.83 -3.65
CA ALA A 104 -3.60 14.85 -3.50
C ALA A 104 -5.02 14.23 -3.48
N ALA A 105 -5.28 13.25 -4.34
CA ALA A 105 -6.54 12.53 -4.35
C ALA A 105 -6.71 11.67 -3.09
N ALA A 106 -5.67 10.96 -2.66
CA ALA A 106 -5.70 10.15 -1.46
C ALA A 106 -6.02 10.99 -0.21
N GLU A 107 -5.36 12.13 -0.06
CA GLU A 107 -5.61 13.08 1.03
C GLU A 107 -7.05 13.61 0.99
N ARG A 108 -7.52 14.07 -0.18
CA ARG A 108 -8.90 14.57 -0.37
C ARG A 108 -9.95 13.52 0.00
N LEU A 109 -9.72 12.27 -0.41
CA LEU A 109 -10.64 11.16 -0.17
C LEU A 109 -10.48 10.54 1.22
N LYS A 110 -9.48 10.98 2.01
CA LYS A 110 -9.06 10.35 3.26
C LYS A 110 -8.72 8.86 3.08
N CYS A 111 -8.22 8.51 1.90
CA CYS A 111 -7.78 7.17 1.53
C CYS A 111 -6.41 6.89 2.14
N SER A 112 -6.28 5.77 2.85
CA SER A 112 -4.99 5.39 3.45
C SER A 112 -4.11 4.69 2.42
N LEU A 113 -2.84 5.07 2.32
CA LEU A 113 -1.87 4.42 1.45
C LEU A 113 -1.08 3.38 2.24
N PHE A 114 -1.10 2.14 1.76
CA PHE A 114 -0.28 1.05 2.27
C PHE A 114 0.84 0.72 1.28
N VAL A 115 2.08 1.06 1.64
CA VAL A 115 3.26 0.80 0.81
C VAL A 115 3.75 -0.62 1.08
N HIS A 116 3.84 -1.44 0.04
CA HIS A 116 4.33 -2.81 0.14
C HIS A 116 5.59 -2.98 -0.70
N PRO A 117 6.68 -3.53 -0.14
CA PRO A 117 7.91 -3.74 -0.88
C PRO A 117 7.72 -4.72 -2.02
N TRP A 118 8.17 -4.33 -3.21
CA TRP A 118 8.13 -5.18 -4.39
C TRP A 118 9.29 -4.87 -5.35
N ASP A 119 9.43 -5.69 -6.40
CA ASP A 119 10.36 -5.48 -7.53
C ASP A 119 11.83 -5.24 -7.13
N MET A 120 12.28 -5.79 -6.00
CA MET A 120 13.69 -5.78 -5.61
C MET A 120 14.54 -6.69 -6.49
N GLN A 121 15.86 -6.46 -6.47
CA GLN A 121 16.81 -7.27 -7.20
C GLN A 121 16.71 -8.76 -6.82
N MET A 122 16.44 -9.60 -7.82
CA MET A 122 16.28 -11.05 -7.66
C MET A 122 17.51 -11.86 -8.12
N ASP A 123 18.46 -11.22 -8.81
CA ASP A 123 19.58 -11.88 -9.48
C ASP A 123 20.94 -11.54 -8.83
N GLY A 124 22.02 -12.01 -9.46
CA GLY A 124 23.39 -11.73 -9.02
C GLY A 124 23.64 -12.16 -7.58
N ARG A 125 24.09 -11.22 -6.74
CA ARG A 125 24.39 -11.46 -5.32
C ARG A 125 23.14 -11.79 -4.50
N MET A 126 21.97 -11.33 -4.94
CA MET A 126 20.70 -11.56 -4.25
C MET A 126 20.05 -12.89 -4.63
N ALA A 127 20.58 -13.65 -5.60
CA ALA A 127 19.93 -14.87 -6.09
C ALA A 127 19.90 -16.05 -5.09
N LYS A 128 20.65 -15.99 -3.99
CA LYS A 128 20.82 -17.09 -3.03
C LYS A 128 20.22 -16.77 -1.67
N TYR A 129 20.03 -17.80 -0.85
CA TYR A 129 19.65 -17.71 0.57
C TYR A 129 18.40 -16.88 0.87
N TRP A 130 17.51 -16.73 -0.13
CA TRP A 130 16.32 -15.92 0.01
C TRP A 130 16.60 -14.44 0.33
N LEU A 131 17.80 -13.96 -0.02
CA LEU A 131 18.24 -12.58 0.20
C LEU A 131 17.32 -11.48 -0.35
N PRO A 132 16.58 -11.66 -1.47
CA PRO A 132 15.66 -10.62 -1.92
C PRO A 132 14.59 -10.36 -0.85
N TRP A 133 14.08 -11.40 -0.21
CA TRP A 133 13.06 -11.23 0.84
C TRP A 133 13.67 -10.82 2.18
N LEU A 134 14.83 -11.35 2.54
CA LEU A 134 15.44 -11.07 3.85
C LEU A 134 16.08 -9.67 3.92
N VAL A 135 16.66 -9.21 2.82
CA VAL A 135 17.42 -7.95 2.76
C VAL A 135 16.81 -6.97 1.76
N GLY A 136 16.39 -7.44 0.58
CA GLY A 136 15.80 -6.59 -0.46
C GLY A 136 14.50 -5.92 -0.01
N MET A 137 13.53 -6.68 0.50
CA MET A 137 12.22 -6.13 0.91
C MET A 137 12.36 -5.04 2.00
N PRO A 138 13.12 -5.25 3.09
CA PRO A 138 13.37 -4.19 4.07
C PRO A 138 14.11 -2.98 3.48
N ALA A 139 15.10 -3.21 2.60
CA ALA A 139 15.85 -2.13 1.96
C ALA A 139 14.95 -1.27 1.06
N GLU A 140 14.12 -1.88 0.22
CA GLU A 140 13.13 -1.21 -0.63
C GLU A 140 12.14 -0.36 0.17
N THR A 141 11.62 -0.92 1.27
CA THR A 141 10.72 -0.17 2.15
C THR A 141 11.42 1.05 2.74
N THR A 142 12.70 0.91 3.12
CA THR A 142 13.51 2.00 3.66
C THR A 142 13.74 3.08 2.61
N ILE A 143 14.08 2.69 1.37
CA ILE A 143 14.25 3.62 0.24
C ILE A 143 12.95 4.39 0.01
N ALA A 144 11.81 3.70 -0.08
CA ALA A 144 10.51 4.34 -0.29
C ALA A 144 10.18 5.37 0.80
N ILE A 145 10.40 5.04 2.07
CA ILE A 145 10.19 5.97 3.19
C ILE A 145 11.12 7.18 3.07
N CYS A 146 12.42 6.94 2.85
CA CYS A 146 13.42 7.97 2.67
C CYS A 146 13.07 8.91 1.51
N SER A 147 12.66 8.36 0.37
CA SER A 147 12.23 9.11 -0.81
C SER A 147 11.03 10.00 -0.49
N MET A 148 9.99 9.48 0.17
CA MET A 148 8.81 10.30 0.53
C MET A 148 9.16 11.43 1.50
N ILE A 149 9.98 11.17 2.52
CA ILE A 149 10.41 12.17 3.51
C ILE A 149 11.28 13.24 2.84
N MET A 150 12.40 12.85 2.23
CA MET A 150 13.33 13.81 1.62
C MET A 150 12.76 14.47 0.36
N GLY A 151 11.78 13.83 -0.28
CA GLY A 151 11.05 14.35 -1.43
C GLY A 151 10.02 15.43 -1.09
N GLY A 152 9.79 15.71 0.18
CA GLY A 152 8.84 16.74 0.59
C GLY A 152 7.37 16.31 0.51
N VAL A 153 7.08 15.00 0.43
CA VAL A 153 5.72 14.50 0.16
C VAL A 153 4.81 14.78 1.35
N PHE A 154 5.31 14.54 2.56
CA PHE A 154 4.54 14.77 3.79
C PHE A 154 4.38 16.26 4.11
N GLU A 155 5.32 17.11 3.71
CA GLU A 155 5.21 18.57 3.82
C GLU A 155 4.14 19.13 2.87
N LYS A 156 4.00 18.55 1.67
CA LYS A 156 2.99 18.97 0.69
C LYS A 156 1.60 18.43 1.00
N PHE A 157 1.52 17.22 1.55
CA PHE A 157 0.26 16.52 1.85
C PHE A 157 0.21 16.12 3.34
N PRO A 158 0.08 17.09 4.27
CA PRO A 158 0.22 16.85 5.71
C PRO A 158 -0.90 16.00 6.32
N LYS A 159 -2.05 15.86 5.63
CA LYS A 159 -3.18 15.02 6.08
C LYS A 159 -3.19 13.66 5.41
N LEU A 160 -2.17 13.32 4.62
CA LEU A 160 -2.05 12.03 3.96
C LEU A 160 -1.88 10.92 5.00
N LYS A 161 -2.85 10.01 5.05
CA LYS A 161 -2.78 8.84 5.93
C LYS A 161 -1.84 7.80 5.35
N HIS A 162 -0.77 7.50 6.06
CA HIS A 162 0.13 6.39 5.79
C HIS A 162 0.01 5.39 6.94
N ALA A 163 -0.18 4.12 6.61
CA ALA A 163 -0.28 3.05 7.61
C ALA A 163 0.96 2.16 7.52
N PRO A 164 1.89 2.15 8.49
CA PRO A 164 2.79 1.02 8.65
C PRO A 164 1.99 -0.21 9.08
N ARG A 165 2.49 -1.39 8.71
CA ARG A 165 1.84 -2.71 8.78
C ARG A 165 1.30 -3.08 10.17
N SER A 166 0.09 -2.59 10.51
CA SER A 166 -0.90 -3.19 11.42
C SER A 166 -1.98 -2.15 11.77
N VAL A 167 -3.06 -2.09 10.98
CA VAL A 167 -4.24 -1.27 11.33
C VAL A 167 -5.33 -2.20 11.85
N CYS A 168 -5.51 -2.23 13.17
CA CYS A 168 -6.72 -2.75 13.80
C CYS A 168 -7.77 -1.61 13.86
N PRO A 169 -8.95 -1.76 13.25
CA PRO A 169 -10.04 -0.80 13.42
C PRO A 169 -10.54 -0.75 14.88
N GLY A 170 -10.55 0.43 15.50
CA GLY A 170 -11.17 0.65 16.82
C GLY A 170 -10.28 1.31 17.89
N GLN A 171 -9.02 1.62 17.61
CA GLN A 171 -8.20 2.43 18.52
C GLN A 171 -8.48 3.92 18.28
N PRO A 172 -8.66 4.75 19.33
CA PRO A 172 -8.84 6.19 19.16
C PRO A 172 -7.64 6.79 18.43
N HIS A 173 -7.92 7.65 17.46
CA HIS A 173 -6.89 8.42 16.76
C HIS A 173 -6.33 9.45 17.73
N GLU A 174 -5.17 9.18 18.32
CA GLU A 174 -4.33 10.26 18.81
C GLU A 174 -3.69 10.94 17.58
N PRO A 175 -3.96 12.23 17.33
CA PRO A 175 -3.20 13.00 16.38
C PRO A 175 -1.83 13.27 17.01
N GLU A 176 -0.77 13.15 16.22
CA GLU A 176 0.63 13.30 16.64
C GLU A 176 1.27 12.02 17.18
N GLU A 177 1.63 11.09 16.28
CA GLU A 177 2.92 10.41 16.37
C GLU A 177 3.21 9.71 15.03
N ILE A 178 4.16 10.29 14.29
CA ILE A 178 4.92 9.57 13.27
C ILE A 178 5.45 8.31 13.96
N PRO A 179 5.32 7.09 13.41
CA PRO A 179 5.77 5.90 14.10
C PRO A 179 7.31 5.85 14.13
N TRP A 180 7.86 6.53 15.14
CA TRP A 180 9.23 6.46 15.65
C TRP A 180 9.68 5.04 16.04
N PHE A 181 8.75 4.08 16.03
CA PHE A 181 8.95 2.71 16.46
C PHE A 181 9.92 1.87 15.60
N LEU A 182 10.21 2.27 14.36
CA LEU A 182 11.13 1.53 13.48
C LEU A 182 12.59 2.00 13.53
N LEU A 183 12.87 3.23 13.99
CA LEU A 183 14.23 3.79 14.00
C LEU A 183 14.96 3.65 15.34
N HIS A 184 14.24 3.62 16.47
CA HIS A 184 14.86 3.54 17.79
C HIS A 184 15.53 2.20 18.13
N ARG A 185 15.24 1.11 17.38
CA ARG A 185 15.87 -0.20 17.62
C ARG A 185 17.12 -0.49 16.79
N CYS A 186 17.47 0.38 15.83
CA CYS A 186 18.67 0.21 15.01
C CYS A 186 19.85 1.06 15.47
N PHE A 187 19.61 2.15 16.21
CA PHE A 187 20.66 3.01 16.77
C PHE A 187 20.27 3.48 18.17
N GLY A 188 20.64 2.69 19.18
CA GLY A 188 20.43 3.01 20.58
C GLY A 188 21.05 1.93 21.44
N SER A 189 22.15 2.30 22.10
CA SER A 189 22.99 1.55 23.04
C SER A 189 22.23 0.70 24.05
#